data_AF-A0A920KY85-F1
#
_entry.id   AF-A0A920KY85-F1
#
_cell.length_a   1.000
_cell.length_b   1.000
_cell.length_c   1.000
_cell.angle_alpha   90.00
_cell.angle_beta   90.00
_cell.angle_gamma   90.00
#
_symmetry.space_group_name_H-M   'P 1'
#
loop_
_entity.id
_entity.type
_entity.pdbx_description
1 polymer ?
#
loop_
_entity_poly.entity_id
_entity_poly.type
_entity_poly.pdbx_seq_one_letter_code
_entity_poly.pdbx_strand_id
1 'polypeptide(L)'
;MNRQHTRAEYIELIDHIRAILPDCGISQDMISGFPNETEEDHQDTLSLMDYVKYDFGFMFMYSERPGTPLPKNLKTTFLKV
;
A
#
# COMPACT_ATOMS: atom_id res chain seq x y z
N MET A 1 -4.09 3.47 -7.63
CA MET A 1 -3.35 4.67 -7.15
C MET A 1 -2.31 5.05 -8.20
N ASN A 2 -2.07 6.33 -8.50
CA ASN A 2 -1.09 6.75 -9.53
C ASN A 2 0.38 6.62 -9.07
N ARG A 3 0.76 5.43 -8.59
CA ARG A 3 2.12 5.14 -8.12
C ARG A 3 3.04 4.98 -9.33
N GLN A 4 4.26 5.52 -9.22
CA GLN A 4 5.29 5.47 -10.27
C GLN A 4 6.28 4.32 -10.05
N HIS A 5 5.84 3.28 -9.33
CA HIS A 5 6.62 2.07 -9.05
C HIS A 5 5.67 0.89 -8.93
N THR A 6 6.23 -0.29 -9.17
CA THR A 6 5.59 -1.60 -9.01
C THR A 6 5.88 -2.18 -7.63
N ARG A 7 5.15 -3.24 -7.28
CA ARG A 7 5.40 -4.02 -6.07
C ARG A 7 6.82 -4.61 -6.05
N ALA A 8 7.29 -5.13 -7.19
CA ALA A 8 8.61 -5.75 -7.29
C ALA A 8 9.72 -4.74 -7.02
N GLU A 9 9.66 -3.56 -7.65
CA GLU A 9 10.62 -2.47 -7.40
C GLU A 9 10.61 -2.01 -5.94
N TYR A 10 9.44 -2.01 -5.29
CA TYR A 10 9.33 -1.70 -3.87
C TYR A 10 9.99 -2.77 -2.97
N ILE A 11 9.81 -4.05 -3.29
CA ILE A 11 10.47 -5.16 -2.58
C ILE A 11 11.99 -5.07 -2.72
N GLU A 12 12.48 -4.84 -3.94
CA GLU A 12 13.92 -4.67 -4.19
C GLU A 12 14.50 -3.50 -3.38
N LEU A 13 13.76 -2.40 -3.26
CA LEU A 13 14.15 -1.27 -2.42
C LEU A 13 14.24 -1.67 -0.94
N ILE A 14 13.26 -2.40 -0.42
CA ILE A 14 13.26 -2.88 0.98
C ILE A 14 14.46 -3.80 1.24
N ASP A 15 14.73 -4.73 0.34
CA ASP A 15 15.84 -5.66 0.47
C ASP A 15 17.19 -4.94 0.45
N HIS A 16 17.32 -3.94 -0.43
CA HIS A 16 18.52 -3.15 -0.52
C HIS A 16 18.74 -2.30 0.75
N ILE A 17 17.68 -1.69 1.29
CA ILE A 17 17.75 -0.95 2.56
C ILE A 17 18.23 -1.88 3.68
N ARG A 18 17.64 -3.06 3.82
CA ARG A 18 18.00 -4.05 4.85
C ARG A 18 19.42 -4.60 4.69
N ALA A 19 19.90 -4.73 3.46
CA ALA A 19 21.27 -5.15 3.20
C ALA A 19 22.30 -4.10 3.68
N ILE A 20 21.98 -2.81 3.57
CA ILE A 20 22.86 -1.71 3.98
C ILE A 20 22.72 -1.42 5.48
N LEU A 21 21.50 -1.46 6.02
CA LEU A 21 21.16 -1.14 7.41
C LEU A 21 20.24 -2.23 7.99
N PRO A 22 20.80 -3.36 8.47
CA PRO A 22 20.00 -4.51 8.93
C PRO A 22 19.04 -4.21 10.07
N ASP A 23 19.38 -3.26 10.95
CA ASP A 23 18.61 -2.92 12.15
C ASP A 23 17.76 -1.64 11.97
N CYS A 24 17.57 -1.16 10.73
CA CYS A 24 16.74 0.03 10.52
C CYS A 24 15.25 -0.30 10.72
N GLY A 25 14.55 0.62 11.39
CA GLY A 25 13.09 0.58 11.42
C GLY A 25 12.50 1.12 10.11
N ILE A 26 11.48 0.44 9.58
CA ILE A 26 10.73 0.86 8.39
C ILE A 26 9.29 1.16 8.82
N SER A 27 8.85 2.39 8.56
CA SER A 27 7.46 2.79 8.78
C SER A 27 6.69 2.94 7.47
N GLN A 28 5.36 2.85 7.54
CA GLN A 28 4.49 3.08 6.40
C GLN A 28 3.16 3.75 6.76
N ASP A 29 2.53 4.37 5.77
CA ASP A 29 1.13 4.77 5.84
C ASP A 29 0.35 4.06 4.73
N MET A 30 -0.72 3.38 5.10
CA MET A 30 -1.48 2.53 4.20
C MET A 30 -2.94 2.98 4.07
N ILE A 31 -3.48 2.86 2.86
CA ILE A 31 -4.89 3.13 2.56
C ILE A 31 -5.49 1.85 1.98
N SER A 32 -6.57 1.35 2.58
CA SER A 32 -7.39 0.26 2.03
C SER A 32 -8.74 0.79 1.53
N GLY A 33 -9.44 0.01 0.72
CA GLY A 33 -10.72 0.38 0.11
C GLY A 33 -10.55 1.37 -1.05
N PHE A 34 -9.37 1.43 -1.67
CA PHE A 34 -9.17 2.32 -2.82
C PHE A 34 -10.16 1.94 -3.94
N PRO A 35 -10.68 2.90 -4.73
CA PRO A 35 -11.64 2.55 -5.77
C PRO A 35 -11.08 1.53 -6.77
N ASN A 36 -11.87 0.48 -7.03
CA ASN A 36 -11.49 -0.75 -7.76
C ASN A 36 -10.41 -1.65 -7.11
N GLU A 37 -10.12 -1.51 -5.82
CA GLU A 37 -9.36 -2.54 -5.09
C GLU A 37 -10.11 -3.87 -5.16
N THR A 38 -9.43 -4.91 -5.64
CA THR A 38 -9.93 -6.27 -5.67
C THR A 38 -9.50 -7.05 -4.43
N GLU A 39 -10.11 -8.21 -4.21
CA GLU A 39 -9.66 -9.12 -3.13
C GLU A 39 -8.20 -9.54 -3.32
N GLU A 40 -7.78 -9.77 -4.57
CA GLU A 40 -6.39 -10.11 -4.89
C GLU A 40 -5.43 -8.97 -4.53
N ASP A 41 -5.78 -7.72 -4.87
CA ASP A 41 -4.99 -6.54 -4.47
C ASP A 41 -4.87 -6.41 -2.93
N HIS A 42 -5.94 -6.77 -2.22
CA HIS A 42 -5.95 -6.74 -0.76
C HIS A 42 -5.05 -7.83 -0.17
N GLN A 43 -5.13 -9.07 -0.68
CA GLN A 43 -4.24 -10.16 -0.26
C GLN A 43 -2.77 -9.87 -0.60
N ASP A 44 -2.52 -9.23 -1.74
CA ASP A 44 -1.20 -8.72 -2.09
C ASP A 44 -0.72 -7.70 -1.05
N THR A 45 -1.57 -6.77 -0.65
CA THR A 45 -1.23 -5.78 0.39
C THR A 45 -0.86 -6.46 1.71
N LEU A 46 -1.65 -7.44 2.17
CA LEU A 46 -1.38 -8.20 3.39
C LEU A 46 -0.05 -8.97 3.31
N SER A 47 0.20 -9.66 2.20
CA SER A 47 1.46 -10.39 2.00
C SER A 47 2.67 -9.46 1.92
N LEU A 48 2.51 -8.20 1.46
CA LEU A 48 3.58 -7.20 1.50
C LEU A 48 3.89 -6.77 2.93
N MET A 49 2.87 -6.54 3.75
CA MET A 49 3.08 -6.24 5.18
C MET A 49 3.79 -7.37 5.90
N ASP A 50 3.45 -8.62 5.57
CA ASP A 50 4.12 -9.79 6.12
C ASP A 50 5.57 -9.93 5.65
N TYR A 51 5.87 -9.55 4.42
CA TYR A 51 7.24 -9.53 3.91
C TYR A 51 8.09 -8.43 4.57
N VAL A 52 7.54 -7.21 4.60
CA VAL A 52 8.29 -6.03 5.03
C VAL A 52 8.34 -5.91 6.56
N LYS A 53 7.40 -6.46 7.31
CA LYS A 53 7.39 -6.41 8.79
C LYS A 53 7.71 -5.01 9.34
N TYR A 54 6.90 -4.04 8.94
CA TYR A 54 7.03 -2.64 9.35
C TYR A 54 7.00 -2.48 10.88
N ASP A 55 7.82 -1.57 11.39
CA ASP A 55 7.92 -1.28 12.83
C ASP A 55 6.80 -0.37 13.31
N PHE A 56 6.27 0.47 12.42
CA PHE A 56 5.23 1.44 12.73
C PHE A 56 4.44 1.81 11.49
N GLY A 57 3.17 2.17 11.67
CA GLY A 57 2.42 2.78 10.58
C GLY A 57 1.00 3.18 10.93
N PHE A 58 0.42 4.02 10.07
CA PHE A 58 -0.99 4.36 10.13
C PHE A 58 -1.77 3.64 9.03
N MET A 59 -3.02 3.27 9.34
CA MET A 59 -3.95 2.67 8.39
C MET A 59 -5.18 3.55 8.26
N PHE A 60 -5.58 3.81 7.03
CA PHE A 60 -6.75 4.63 6.71
C PHE A 60 -7.68 3.88 5.77
N MET A 61 -8.98 4.09 5.95
CA MET A 61 -9.95 3.77 4.91
C MET A 61 -9.87 4.86 3.84
N TYR A 62 -9.98 4.46 2.57
CA TYR A 62 -10.08 5.41 1.47
C TYR A 62 -11.26 6.35 1.70
N SER A 63 -10.99 7.64 1.51
CA SER A 63 -11.97 8.71 1.59
C SER A 63 -11.76 9.62 0.38
N GLU A 64 -12.78 9.71 -0.46
CA GLU A 64 -12.75 10.57 -1.64
C GLU A 64 -12.67 12.05 -1.21
N ARG A 65 -11.77 12.81 -1.84
CA ARG A 65 -11.55 14.22 -1.56
C ARG A 65 -11.77 15.06 -2.82
N PRO A 66 -12.67 16.06 -2.79
CA PRO A 66 -12.88 16.97 -3.92
C PRO A 66 -11.56 17.57 -4.43
N GLY A 67 -11.37 17.56 -5.75
CA GLY A 67 -10.16 18.13 -6.39
C GLY A 67 -8.93 17.21 -6.43
N THR A 68 -8.99 16.01 -5.85
CA THR A 68 -7.91 15.02 -5.98
C THR A 68 -8.05 14.26 -7.31
N PRO A 69 -6.96 14.09 -8.10
CA PRO A 69 -7.02 13.30 -9.33
C PRO A 69 -7.43 11.85 -9.05
N LEU A 70 -8.65 11.50 -9.45
CA LEU A 70 -9.18 10.14 -9.44
C LEU A 70 -9.83 9.87 -10.81
N PRO A 71 -9.60 8.69 -11.43
CA PRO A 71 -10.34 8.30 -12.63
C PRO A 71 -11.85 8.33 -12.35
N LYS A 72 -12.60 9.08 -13.16
CA LYS A 72 -14.04 9.40 -12.97
C LYS A 72 -14.97 8.18 -12.90
N ASN A 73 -14.48 6.99 -13.21
CA ASN A 73 -15.29 5.78 -13.39
C ASN A 73 -15.00 4.70 -12.34
N LEU A 74 -14.17 4.98 -11.34
CA LEU A 74 -13.91 3.99 -10.28
C LEU A 74 -15.06 4.00 -9.29
N LYS A 75 -15.54 2.81 -8.91
CA LYS A 75 -16.53 2.66 -7.85
C LYS A 75 -15.82 2.30 -6.56
N THR A 76 -16.14 3.01 -5.48
CA THR A 76 -15.72 2.60 -4.14
C THR A 76 -16.39 1.27 -3.83
N THR A 77 -15.60 0.22 -3.67
CA THR A 77 -16.08 -1.09 -3.23
C THR A 77 -15.67 -1.22 -1.77
N PHE A 78 -16.65 -1.42 -0.89
CA PHE A 78 -16.37 -1.69 0.51
C PHE A 78 -16.09 -3.17 0.67
N LEU A 79 -14.82 -3.57 0.59
CA LEU A 79 -14.39 -4.84 1.14
C LEU A 79 -14.51 -4.73 2.67
N LYS A 80 -15.26 -5.65 3.28
CA LYS A 80 -15.34 -5.74 4.74
C LYS A 80 -13.98 -6.22 5.24
N VAL A 81 -13.26 -5.33 5.92
CA VAL A 81 -12.10 -5.68 6.75
C VAL A 81 -12.53 -6.62 7.87
#